data_AF-A0A1P8F596-F1
#
_entry.id   AF-A0A1P8F596-F1
#
_cell.length_a   1.000
_cell.length_b   1.000
_cell.length_c   1.000
_cell.angle_alpha   90.00
_cell.angle_beta   90.00
_cell.angle_gamma   90.00
#
_symmetry.space_group_name_H-M   'P 1'
#
loop_
_entity.id
_entity.type
_entity.pdbx_description
1 polymer ?
#
loop_
_entity_poly.entity_id
_entity_poly.type
_entity_poly.pdbx_seq_one_letter_code
_entity_poly.pdbx_strand_id
1 'polypeptide(L)'
;MPIKWSALKVSEAMDMVEEFIALAAEPLEQAKLVAIAAKAIADIPQYIDERLSHLTDSIGRVDDIKSSIKAVRELLPSGAIAEEQQRIESGDQLALVA
;
A
#
# COMPACT_ATOMS: atom_id res chain seq x y z
N MET A 1 -5.09 23.80 -11.61
CA MET A 1 -4.89 23.45 -13.04
C MET A 1 -5.76 22.24 -13.35
N PRO A 2 -6.40 22.15 -14.52
CA PRO A 2 -7.15 20.96 -14.87
C PRO A 2 -6.18 19.79 -15.14
N ILE A 3 -6.21 18.78 -14.28
CA ILE A 3 -5.51 17.51 -14.49
C ILE A 3 -6.27 16.68 -15.52
N LYS A 4 -5.55 15.95 -16.39
CA LYS A 4 -6.12 15.13 -17.48
C LYS A 4 -6.40 13.67 -17.06
N TRP A 5 -6.32 13.40 -15.77
CA TRP A 5 -6.43 12.08 -15.16
C TRP A 5 -7.29 12.20 -13.89
N SER A 6 -7.80 11.07 -13.42
CA SER A 6 -8.73 11.01 -12.28
C SER A 6 -7.97 10.95 -10.97
N ALA A 7 -8.03 12.02 -10.17
CA ALA A 7 -7.44 12.03 -8.83
C ALA A 7 -8.25 11.15 -7.88
N LEU A 8 -9.57 11.08 -8.08
CA LEU A 8 -10.46 10.20 -7.33
C LEU A 8 -10.06 8.72 -7.50
N LYS A 9 -9.94 8.24 -8.75
CA LYS A 9 -9.58 6.84 -9.01
C LYS A 9 -8.18 6.47 -8.50
N VAL A 10 -7.24 7.41 -8.53
CA VAL A 10 -5.90 7.19 -7.95
C VAL A 10 -6.01 7.06 -6.43
N SER A 11 -6.82 7.89 -5.78
CA SER A 11 -7.06 7.80 -4.32
C SER A 11 -7.69 6.46 -3.96
N GLU A 12 -8.77 6.07 -4.65
CA GLU A 12 -9.46 4.79 -4.42
C GLU A 12 -8.51 3.60 -4.60
N ALA A 13 -7.68 3.63 -5.64
CA ALA A 13 -6.67 2.59 -5.85
C ALA A 13 -5.67 2.54 -4.68
N MET A 14 -5.26 3.68 -4.12
CA MET A 14 -4.39 3.72 -2.93
C MET A 14 -5.07 3.17 -1.68
N ASP A 15 -6.38 3.41 -1.52
CA ASP A 15 -7.17 2.84 -0.43
C ASP A 15 -7.22 1.30 -0.53
N MET A 16 -7.47 0.77 -1.73
CA MET A 16 -7.43 -0.68 -1.97
C MET A 16 -6.05 -1.29 -1.71
N VAL A 17 -4.97 -0.61 -2.12
CA VAL A 17 -3.61 -1.08 -1.84
C VAL A 17 -3.36 -1.10 -0.33
N GLU A 18 -3.76 -0.05 0.39
CA GLU A 18 -3.62 0.01 1.86
C GLU A 18 -4.40 -1.11 2.55
N GLU A 19 -5.61 -1.42 2.09
CA GLU A 19 -6.42 -2.54 2.59
C GLU A 19 -5.69 -3.88 2.41
N PHE A 20 -5.16 -4.18 1.22
CA PHE A 20 -4.41 -5.42 0.99
C PHE A 20 -3.16 -5.52 1.85
N ILE A 21 -2.45 -4.41 2.06
CA ILE A 21 -1.27 -4.39 2.94
C ILE A 21 -1.69 -4.62 4.40
N ALA A 22 -2.82 -4.07 4.84
CA ALA A 22 -3.34 -4.32 6.18
C ALA A 22 -3.71 -5.81 6.38
N LEU A 23 -4.33 -6.44 5.38
CA LEU A 23 -4.64 -7.87 5.39
C LEU A 23 -3.38 -8.75 5.44
N ALA A 24 -2.28 -8.30 4.80
CA ALA A 24 -1.02 -9.02 4.79
C ALA A 24 -0.14 -8.77 6.03
N ALA A 25 -0.42 -7.74 6.83
CA ALA A 25 0.46 -7.30 7.92
C ALA A 25 0.72 -8.40 8.96
N GLU A 26 -0.34 -9.05 9.45
CA GLU A 26 -0.21 -10.13 10.43
C GLU A 26 0.47 -11.39 9.85
N PRO A 27 0.06 -11.93 8.67
CA PRO A 27 0.78 -13.03 8.04
C PRO A 27 2.27 -12.76 7.80
N LEU A 28 2.63 -11.53 7.41
CA LEU A 28 4.03 -11.15 7.21
C LEU A 28 4.81 -11.09 8.52
N GLU A 29 4.22 -10.58 9.60
CA GLU A 29 4.85 -10.62 10.92
C GLU A 29 5.04 -12.06 11.42
N GLN A 30 4.06 -12.94 11.21
CA GLN A 30 4.20 -14.36 11.50
C GLN A 30 5.34 -15.01 10.68
N ALA A 31 5.43 -14.72 9.38
CA ALA A 31 6.53 -15.20 8.53
C ALA A 31 7.90 -14.71 9.02
N LYS A 32 7.99 -13.46 9.48
CA LYS A 32 9.20 -12.88 10.07
C LYS A 32 9.63 -13.65 11.33
N LEU A 33 8.69 -13.95 12.23
CA LEU A 33 8.96 -14.73 13.44
C LEU A 33 9.47 -16.14 13.11
N VAL A 34 8.90 -16.80 12.11
CA VAL A 34 9.38 -18.12 11.65
C VAL A 34 10.81 -18.02 11.08
N ALA A 35 11.11 -16.99 10.29
CA ALA A 35 12.47 -16.77 9.77
C ALA A 35 13.50 -16.52 10.89
N ILE A 36 13.11 -15.77 11.93
CA ILE A 36 13.93 -15.56 13.13
C ILE A 36 14.17 -16.89 13.86
N ALA A 37 13.11 -17.70 14.03
CA ALA A 37 13.24 -19.01 14.67
C ALA A 37 14.17 -19.95 13.87
N ALA A 38 14.16 -19.88 12.54
CA ALA A 38 15.06 -20.66 11.69
C ALA A 38 16.54 -20.31 11.92
N LYS A 39 16.88 -19.07 12.29
CA LYS A 39 18.26 -18.68 12.66
C LYS A 39 18.75 -19.35 13.94
N ALA A 40 17.84 -19.85 14.79
CA ALA A 40 18.19 -20.54 16.04
C ALA A 40 18.47 -22.04 15.86
N ILE A 41 18.34 -22.57 14.63
CA ILE A 41 18.70 -23.97 14.34
C ILE A 41 20.21 -24.14 14.53
N ALA A 42 20.59 -25.17 15.28
CA ALA A 42 22.00 -25.46 15.54
C ALA A 42 22.75 -25.79 14.25
N ASP A 43 24.02 -25.38 14.19
CA ASP A 43 24.97 -25.68 13.11
C ASP A 43 24.50 -25.26 11.69
N ILE A 44 23.65 -24.23 11.59
CA ILE A 44 23.31 -23.68 10.27
C ILE A 44 24.56 -23.09 9.59
N PRO A 45 24.78 -23.37 8.30
CA PRO A 45 25.85 -22.72 7.55
C PRO A 45 25.69 -21.20 7.53
N GLN A 46 26.82 -20.47 7.58
CA GLN A 46 26.82 -19.01 7.55
C GLN A 46 26.04 -18.43 6.36
N TYR A 47 26.17 -19.02 5.16
CA TYR A 47 25.46 -18.53 3.97
C TYR A 47 23.93 -18.68 4.08
N ILE A 48 23.44 -19.58 4.93
CA ILE A 48 22.01 -19.71 5.24
C ILE A 48 21.62 -18.62 6.24
N ASP A 49 22.42 -18.39 7.29
CA ASP A 49 22.16 -17.33 8.27
C ASP A 49 22.09 -15.93 7.63
N GLU A 50 23.00 -15.64 6.70
CA GLU A 50 23.00 -14.39 5.92
C GLU A 50 21.71 -14.24 5.10
N ARG A 51 21.28 -15.33 4.42
CA ARG A 51 20.04 -15.34 3.64
C ARG A 51 18.80 -15.16 4.51
N LEU A 52 18.77 -15.77 5.70
CA LEU A 52 17.67 -15.58 6.64
C LEU A 52 17.62 -14.14 7.16
N SER A 53 18.78 -13.53 7.41
CA SER A 53 18.86 -12.12 7.80
C SER A 53 18.27 -11.21 6.71
N HIS A 54 18.67 -11.41 5.46
CA HIS A 54 18.12 -10.66 4.32
C HIS A 54 16.62 -10.89 4.13
N LEU A 55 16.12 -12.10 4.40
CA LEU A 55 14.69 -12.40 4.35
C LEU A 55 13.93 -11.64 5.44
N THR A 56 14.40 -11.67 6.69
CA THR A 56 13.80 -10.93 7.81
C THR A 56 13.77 -9.43 7.52
N ASP A 57 14.85 -8.87 6.98
CA ASP A 57 14.92 -7.45 6.58
C ASP A 57 13.89 -7.15 5.49
N SER A 58 13.82 -8.00 4.46
CA SER A 58 12.87 -7.81 3.34
C SER A 58 11.41 -7.83 3.81
N ILE A 59 11.07 -8.74 4.73
CA ILE A 59 9.73 -8.81 5.32
C ILE A 59 9.45 -7.58 6.21
N GLY A 60 10.46 -7.08 6.93
CA GLY A 60 10.34 -5.89 7.79
C GLY A 60 10.06 -4.58 7.04
N ARG A 61 10.25 -4.54 5.72
CA ARG A 61 10.07 -3.33 4.89
C ARG A 61 8.61 -3.04 4.50
N VAL A 62 7.63 -3.70 5.12
CA VAL A 62 6.21 -3.38 4.90
C VAL A 62 5.88 -1.92 5.25
N ASP A 63 6.60 -1.32 6.20
CA ASP A 63 6.44 0.09 6.55
C ASP A 63 6.90 1.05 5.42
N ASP A 64 7.85 0.62 4.56
CA ASP A 64 8.24 1.38 3.36
C ASP A 64 7.07 1.45 2.36
N ILE A 65 6.23 0.41 2.31
CA ILE A 65 5.08 0.35 1.41
C ILE A 65 4.05 1.40 1.83
N LYS A 66 3.73 1.47 3.13
CA LYS A 66 2.82 2.49 3.68
C LYS A 66 3.34 3.90 3.41
N SER A 67 4.64 4.12 3.61
CA SER A 67 5.29 5.40 3.31
C SER A 67 5.16 5.77 1.83
N SER A 68 5.26 4.78 0.93
CA SER A 68 5.11 4.99 -0.51
C SER A 68 3.66 5.33 -0.90
N ILE A 69 2.67 4.67 -0.30
CA ILE A 69 1.24 5.00 -0.49
C ILE A 69 0.96 6.44 -0.06
N LYS A 70 1.49 6.84 1.09
CA LYS A 70 1.37 8.22 1.60
C LYS A 70 1.99 9.23 0.64
N ALA A 71 3.18 8.95 0.11
CA ALA A 71 3.83 9.83 -0.86
C ALA A 71 3.00 10.01 -2.14
N VAL A 72 2.33 8.96 -2.64
CA VAL A 72 1.40 9.07 -3.78
C VAL A 72 0.23 10.00 -3.43
N ARG A 73 -0.38 9.84 -2.24
CA ARG A 73 -1.48 10.71 -1.79
C ARG A 73 -1.06 12.17 -1.67
N GLU A 74 0.15 12.44 -1.19
CA GLU A 74 0.70 13.80 -1.06
C GLU A 74 0.95 14.49 -2.41
N LEU A 75 1.08 13.73 -3.50
CA LEU A 75 1.20 14.28 -4.86
C LEU A 75 -0.13 14.62 -5.51
N LEU A 76 -1.27 14.23 -4.91
CA LEU A 76 -2.59 14.57 -5.43
C LEU A 76 -2.86 16.07 -5.21
N PRO A 77 -3.26 16.83 -6.26
CA PRO A 77 -3.56 18.24 -6.10
C PRO A 77 -4.70 18.46 -5.11
N SER A 78 -4.52 19.40 -4.19
CA SER A 78 -5.55 19.73 -3.19
C SER A 78 -6.86 20.12 -3.86
N GLY A 79 -7.97 19.57 -3.35
CA GLY A 79 -9.31 19.82 -3.89
C GLY A 79 -9.67 19.02 -5.14
N ALA A 80 -8.72 18.41 -5.85
CA ALA A 80 -9.00 17.72 -7.11
C ALA A 80 -9.97 16.52 -6.94
N ILE A 81 -9.84 15.77 -5.84
CA ILE A 81 -10.75 14.65 -5.53
C ILE A 81 -12.18 15.17 -5.30
N ALA A 82 -12.33 16.20 -4.47
CA ALA A 82 -13.64 16.76 -4.13
C ALA A 82 -14.31 17.42 -5.35
N GLU A 83 -13.54 18.15 -6.17
CA GLU A 83 -14.02 18.73 -7.42
C GLU A 83 -14.47 17.66 -8.41
N GLU A 84 -13.74 16.55 -8.53
CA GLU A 84 -14.11 15.43 -9.39
C GLU A 84 -15.38 14.72 -8.89
N GLN A 85 -15.48 14.47 -7.58
CA GLN A 85 -16.66 13.88 -6.93
C GLN A 85 -17.92 14.72 -7.17
N GLN A 86 -17.84 16.05 -6.95
CA GLN A 86 -18.97 16.96 -7.20
C GLN A 86 -19.42 16.96 -8.66
N ARG A 87 -18.49 16.84 -9.62
CA ARG A 87 -18.82 16.75 -11.05
C ARG A 87 -19.55 15.46 -11.38
N ILE A 88 -19.16 14.33 -10.79
CA ILE A 88 -19.82 13.03 -10.98
C ILE A 88 -21.25 13.11 -10.44
N GLU A 89 -21.42 13.57 -9.21
CA GLU A 89 -22.75 13.71 -8.56
C GLU A 89 -23.69 14.64 -9.33
N SER A 90 -23.17 15.78 -9.83
CA SER A 90 -23.95 16.73 -10.63
C SER A 90 -24.27 16.20 -12.02
N GLY A 91 -23.38 15.40 -12.62
CA GLY A 91 -23.57 14.76 -13.92
C GLY A 91 -24.65 13.68 -13.88
N ASP A 92 -24.65 12.86 -12.82
CA ASP A 92 -25.69 11.84 -12.58
C ASP A 92 -27.06 12.46 -12.34
N GLN A 93 -27.13 13.61 -11.65
CA GLN A 93 -28.40 14.33 -11.45
C GLN A 93 -29.03 14.83 -12.76
N LEU A 94 -28.23 15.27 -13.74
CA LEU A 94 -28.75 15.71 -15.04
C LEU A 94 -29.23 14.55 -15.92
N ALA A 95 -28.66 13.35 -15.76
CA ALA A 95 -29.08 12.16 -16.50
C ALA A 95 -30.44 11.61 -16.02
N LEU A 96 -30.81 11.87 -14.76
CA LEU A 96 -32.08 11.41 -14.16
C LEU A 96 -33.29 12.30 -14.49
N VAL A 97 -33.09 13.43 -15.16
CA VAL A 97 -34.16 14.41 -15.51
C VAL A 97 -34.51 14.37 -17.02
N ALA A 98 -34.02 13.37 -17.76
CA ALA A 98 -34.27 13.19 -19.19
C ALA A 98 -35.32 12.12 -19.51
#